data_AF-A0A1B7YSN3-F1
#
_entry.id   AF-A0A1B7YSN3-F1
#
_cell.length_a   1.000
_cell.length_b   1.000
_cell.length_c   1.000
_cell.angle_alpha   90.00
_cell.angle_beta   90.00
_cell.angle_gamma   90.00
#
_symmetry.space_group_name_H-M   'P 1'
#
loop_
_entity.id
_entity.type
_entity.pdbx_description
1 polymer ?
#
loop_
_entity_poly.entity_id
_entity_poly.type
_entity_poly.pdbx_seq_one_letter_code
_entity_poly.pdbx_strand_id
1 'polypeptide(L)'
;MAVEFEPFEVPGARSYFGHALPYGLQVKQKGDNGNAPPVAESAAALRALGESGRLQELLERHGAVLVRGAGQPSAETFSRLVGAAERGRGSLPHVQIGLAGKRTPLAENVWTANEGSPSTRFYQHNEVRSVAPKRETPHLWLTRSIYTRFPSNIHFYCVKKAPKGGATPIANSANVFEKVQAEIPELVEEIRKRGLGMKMIFRAPGDEAKVNQFNWAGEHSFGQELLPGDDEATTREKVERQVRRLTSDFKWNADGSLELTQHIPGLRRLPASGRPVWFNGLVGRHGITRDIGALDPPHIGRDGMTYLPCVYGDETPIPRELLDKLIEVIDKEEISLVLEEGDLLLVDNFQVSHGREPWEGDRQILVSMWDASTPIGVF
;
A
#
# COMPACT_ATOMS: atom_id res chain seq x y z
N MET A 1 32.99 12.77 4.06
CA MET A 1 33.29 12.74 5.51
C MET A 1 32.57 11.53 6.11
N ALA A 2 32.64 11.30 7.43
CA ALA A 2 31.82 10.27 8.05
C ALA A 2 30.40 10.83 8.27
N VAL A 3 29.39 10.15 7.74
CA VAL A 3 27.98 10.43 8.02
C VAL A 3 27.53 9.51 9.15
N GLU A 4 26.88 10.09 10.16
CA GLU A 4 26.43 9.40 11.37
C GLU A 4 24.90 9.55 11.50
N PHE A 5 24.27 8.54 12.11
CA PHE A 5 22.84 8.53 12.40
C PHE A 5 22.62 8.70 13.90
N GLU A 6 22.00 9.81 14.29
CA GLU A 6 21.61 10.05 15.68
C GLU A 6 20.10 9.81 15.86
N PRO A 7 19.65 9.11 16.92
CA PRO A 7 18.22 8.98 17.21
C PRO A 7 17.58 10.34 17.51
N PHE A 8 16.33 10.54 17.08
CA PHE A 8 15.52 11.69 17.48
C PHE A 8 14.06 11.30 17.75
N GLU A 9 13.39 12.07 18.60
CA GLU A 9 11.96 11.90 18.87
C GLU A 9 11.14 12.46 17.71
N VAL A 10 10.36 11.60 17.05
CA VAL A 10 9.46 12.02 15.97
C VAL A 10 8.16 12.57 16.59
N PRO A 11 7.75 13.83 16.31
CA PRO A 11 6.52 14.38 16.84
C PRO A 11 5.30 13.52 16.49
N GLY A 12 4.48 13.20 17.50
CA GLY A 12 3.30 12.35 17.35
C GLY A 12 3.57 10.84 17.35
N ALA A 13 4.82 10.39 17.41
CA ALA A 13 5.14 8.97 17.57
C ALA A 13 4.52 8.38 18.85
N ARG A 14 4.13 7.10 18.79
CA ARG A 14 3.59 6.35 19.92
C ARG A 14 4.40 5.09 20.18
N SER A 15 4.37 4.58 21.41
CA SER A 15 5.08 3.35 21.77
C SER A 15 4.16 2.14 21.73
N TYR A 16 4.54 1.12 20.95
CA TYR A 16 3.87 -0.17 20.87
C TYR A 16 4.85 -1.28 21.23
N PHE A 17 4.45 -2.21 22.11
CA PHE A 17 5.27 -3.36 22.54
C PHE A 17 6.67 -3.00 23.07
N GLY A 18 6.85 -1.77 23.59
CA GLY A 18 8.13 -1.26 24.09
C GLY A 18 8.97 -0.47 23.07
N HIS A 19 8.47 -0.26 21.85
CA HIS A 19 9.19 0.39 20.75
C HIS A 19 8.40 1.56 20.16
N ALA A 20 9.07 2.67 19.84
CA ALA A 20 8.45 3.85 19.22
C ALA A 20 8.16 3.61 17.73
N LEU A 21 6.97 4.01 17.26
CA LEU A 21 6.58 4.05 15.86
C LEU A 21 6.24 5.51 15.46
N PRO A 22 6.87 6.10 14.44
CA PRO A 22 8.11 5.66 13.80
C PRO A 22 9.35 5.95 14.67
N TYR A 23 10.45 5.27 14.39
CA TYR A 23 11.75 5.56 14.99
C TYR A 23 12.52 6.62 14.19
N GLY A 24 12.93 7.72 14.81
CA GLY A 24 13.64 8.81 14.13
C GLY A 24 15.15 8.58 14.03
N LEU A 25 15.72 8.74 12.84
CA LEU A 25 17.17 8.84 12.58
C LEU A 25 17.52 10.15 11.89
N GLN A 26 18.22 11.03 12.59
CA GLN A 26 18.75 12.27 12.05
C GLN A 26 20.11 11.97 11.42
N VAL A 27 20.24 12.27 10.12
CA VAL A 27 21.51 12.21 9.41
C VAL A 27 22.34 13.44 9.77
N LYS A 28 23.60 13.23 10.17
CA LYS A 28 24.56 14.32 10.42
C LYS A 28 25.90 14.06 9.73
N GLN A 29 26.57 15.14 9.33
CA GLN A 29 27.94 15.11 8.84
C GLN A 29 28.90 15.39 9.98
N LYS A 30 29.89 14.51 10.19
CA LYS A 30 30.86 14.66 11.28
C LYS A 30 31.70 15.92 11.10
N GLY A 31 31.48 16.91 11.98
CA GLY A 31 32.23 18.18 12.00
C GLY A 31 31.57 19.36 11.30
N ASP A 32 30.34 19.24 10.79
CA ASP A 32 29.55 20.36 10.23
C ASP A 32 28.23 20.51 11.00
N ASN A 33 27.83 21.76 11.28
CA ASN A 33 26.78 22.14 12.23
C ASN A 33 25.52 22.74 11.57
N GLY A 34 25.31 22.53 10.27
CA GLY A 34 24.08 23.02 9.62
C GLY A 34 23.70 22.44 8.25
N ASN A 35 24.66 21.97 7.45
CA ASN A 35 24.36 21.47 6.11
C ASN A 35 24.03 19.97 6.10
N ALA A 36 23.04 19.59 5.29
CA ALA A 36 22.76 18.20 4.97
C ALA A 36 23.94 17.57 4.20
N PRO A 37 24.38 16.34 4.52
CA PRO A 37 25.52 15.75 3.84
C PRO A 37 25.23 15.48 2.35
N PRO A 38 26.27 15.36 1.50
CA PRO A 38 26.09 14.97 0.11
C PRO A 38 25.29 13.67 0.00
N VAL A 39 24.37 13.61 -0.98
CA VAL A 39 23.49 12.43 -1.20
C VAL A 39 24.30 11.14 -1.35
N ALA A 40 25.49 11.21 -1.95
CA ALA A 40 26.39 10.06 -2.10
C ALA A 40 26.91 9.54 -0.74
N GLU A 41 27.25 10.42 0.20
CA GLU A 41 27.71 10.04 1.54
C GLU A 41 26.55 9.51 2.39
N SER A 42 25.38 10.16 2.31
CA SER A 42 24.15 9.70 2.96
C SER A 42 23.71 8.31 2.44
N ALA A 43 23.80 8.07 1.13
CA ALA A 43 23.51 6.77 0.54
C ALA A 43 24.54 5.70 0.95
N ALA A 44 25.83 6.03 1.00
CA ALA A 44 26.85 5.10 1.50
C ALA A 44 26.61 4.70 2.97
N ALA A 45 26.22 5.66 3.81
CA ALA A 45 25.87 5.40 5.21
C ALA A 45 24.60 4.53 5.34
N LEU A 46 23.56 4.79 4.55
CA LEU A 46 22.35 3.94 4.52
C LEU A 46 22.65 2.51 4.04
N ARG A 47 23.52 2.36 3.03
CA ARG A 47 24.00 1.03 2.60
C ARG A 47 24.70 0.29 3.73
N ALA A 48 25.64 0.93 4.41
CA ALA A 48 26.35 0.32 5.55
C ALA A 48 25.39 -0.03 6.71
N LEU A 49 24.34 0.77 6.95
CA LEU A 49 23.30 0.48 7.93
C LEU A 49 22.43 -0.74 7.53
N GLY A 50 22.18 -0.91 6.22
CA GLY A 50 21.53 -2.11 5.66
C GLY A 50 22.41 -3.35 5.76
N GLU A 51 23.65 -3.27 5.26
CA GLU A 51 24.63 -4.37 5.22
C GLU A 51 25.02 -4.87 6.63
N SER A 52 25.01 -3.99 7.64
CA SER A 52 25.25 -4.36 9.04
C SER A 52 24.07 -5.05 9.73
N GLY A 53 22.93 -5.22 9.05
CA GLY A 53 21.69 -5.77 9.63
C GLY A 53 20.94 -4.81 10.57
N ARG A 54 21.57 -3.71 11.01
CA ARG A 54 20.96 -2.75 11.96
C ARG A 54 19.69 -2.10 11.42
N LEU A 55 19.59 -1.84 10.12
CA LEU A 55 18.34 -1.34 9.52
C LEU A 55 17.21 -2.38 9.57
N GLN A 56 17.54 -3.67 9.38
CA GLN A 56 16.57 -4.76 9.52
C GLN A 56 16.08 -4.85 10.97
N GLU A 57 16.98 -4.82 11.96
CA GLU A 57 16.61 -4.82 13.38
C GLU A 57 15.70 -3.63 13.76
N LEU A 58 15.99 -2.44 13.23
CA LEU A 58 15.18 -1.25 13.49
C LEU A 58 13.77 -1.39 12.89
N LEU A 59 13.66 -1.85 11.64
CA LEU A 59 12.36 -2.09 11.03
C LEU A 59 11.59 -3.20 11.74
N GLU A 60 12.24 -4.29 12.14
CA GLU A 60 11.61 -5.39 12.88
C GLU A 60 11.08 -4.96 14.25
N ARG A 61 11.79 -4.08 14.98
CA ARG A 61 11.36 -3.60 16.30
C ARG A 61 10.34 -2.47 16.23
N HIS A 62 10.49 -1.55 15.28
CA HIS A 62 9.74 -0.29 15.25
C HIS A 62 8.66 -0.22 14.17
N GLY A 63 8.66 -1.12 13.20
CA GLY A 63 7.73 -1.15 12.05
C GLY A 63 8.00 -0.05 11.00
N ALA A 64 8.42 1.14 11.41
CA ALA A 64 8.87 2.19 10.50
C ALA A 64 10.02 3.04 11.08
N VAL A 65 10.91 3.49 10.19
CA VAL A 65 12.07 4.35 10.50
C VAL A 65 11.98 5.62 9.65
N LEU A 66 11.98 6.78 10.30
CA LEU A 66 11.99 8.09 9.66
C LEU A 66 13.42 8.63 9.61
N VAL A 67 14.01 8.70 8.41
CA VAL A 67 15.35 9.25 8.17
C VAL A 67 15.22 10.70 7.70
N ARG A 68 15.84 11.64 8.41
CA ARG A 68 15.76 13.10 8.16
C ARG A 68 17.13 13.70 7.83
N GLY A 69 17.17 14.66 6.90
CA GLY A 69 18.39 15.42 6.56
C GLY A 69 19.32 14.75 5.54
N ALA A 70 18.83 13.80 4.75
CA ALA A 70 19.63 13.01 3.80
C ALA A 70 19.86 13.71 2.44
N GLY A 71 20.41 14.92 2.44
CA GLY A 71 20.65 15.72 1.23
C GLY A 71 19.41 16.46 0.70
N GLN A 72 19.44 16.87 -0.58
CA GLN A 72 18.43 17.75 -1.18
C GLN A 72 17.22 16.97 -1.75
N PRO A 73 15.96 17.45 -1.57
CA PRO A 73 14.77 16.72 -2.01
C PRO A 73 14.67 16.58 -3.54
N SER A 74 14.75 15.34 -4.05
CA SER A 74 14.45 15.00 -5.45
C SER A 74 14.09 13.53 -5.62
N ALA A 75 13.56 13.14 -6.79
CA ALA A 75 13.28 11.75 -7.12
C ALA A 75 14.57 10.91 -7.23
N GLU A 76 15.64 11.49 -7.75
CA GLU A 76 16.97 10.88 -7.86
C GLU A 76 17.63 10.72 -6.48
N THR A 77 17.46 11.70 -5.58
CA THR A 77 17.88 11.57 -4.17
C THR A 77 17.16 10.39 -3.53
N PHE A 78 15.83 10.33 -3.62
CA PHE A 78 15.06 9.21 -3.07
C PHE A 78 15.52 7.86 -3.62
N SER A 79 15.62 7.73 -4.95
CA SER A 79 16.08 6.52 -5.64
C SER A 79 17.45 6.05 -5.13
N ARG A 80 18.40 6.96 -4.96
CA ARG A 80 19.75 6.66 -4.44
C ARG A 80 19.73 6.22 -2.98
N LEU A 81 18.99 6.91 -2.11
CA LEU A 81 18.92 6.60 -0.69
C LEU A 81 18.22 5.26 -0.43
N VAL A 82 17.04 5.07 -1.02
CA VAL A 82 16.25 3.85 -0.84
C VAL A 82 16.90 2.65 -1.51
N GLY A 83 17.46 2.83 -2.71
CA GLY A 83 18.21 1.82 -3.42
C GLY A 83 19.52 1.43 -2.72
N ALA A 84 20.12 2.34 -1.94
CA ALA A 84 21.28 2.01 -1.11
C ALA A 84 20.90 1.19 0.13
N ALA A 85 19.85 1.61 0.85
CA ALA A 85 19.34 0.93 2.03
C ALA A 85 18.86 -0.50 1.73
N GLU A 86 17.99 -0.66 0.73
CA GLU A 86 17.33 -1.93 0.44
C GLU A 86 18.25 -2.94 -0.25
N ARG A 87 19.10 -2.50 -1.19
CA ARG A 87 20.14 -3.38 -1.76
C ARG A 87 21.17 -3.78 -0.69
N GLY A 88 21.45 -2.92 0.30
CA GLY A 88 22.28 -3.26 1.45
C GLY A 88 21.68 -4.35 2.35
N ARG A 89 20.34 -4.37 2.49
CA ARG A 89 19.58 -5.48 3.12
C ARG A 89 19.47 -6.73 2.25
N GLY A 90 20.01 -6.73 1.02
CA GLY A 90 19.82 -7.81 0.05
C GLY A 90 18.39 -7.91 -0.52
N SER A 91 17.55 -6.88 -0.31
CA SER A 91 16.19 -6.82 -0.87
C SER A 91 16.23 -6.44 -2.35
N LEU A 92 15.25 -6.93 -3.11
CA LEU A 92 15.13 -6.68 -4.55
C LEU A 92 14.01 -5.66 -4.84
N PRO A 93 14.13 -4.82 -5.89
CA PRO A 93 13.04 -3.93 -6.27
C PRO A 93 11.77 -4.73 -6.56
N HIS A 94 10.65 -4.36 -5.93
CA HIS A 94 9.39 -5.06 -6.10
C HIS A 94 8.90 -4.88 -7.54
N VAL A 95 8.73 -6.00 -8.25
CA VAL A 95 8.32 -5.99 -9.65
C VAL A 95 6.83 -5.64 -9.72
N GLN A 96 6.58 -4.36 -9.98
CA GLN A 96 5.27 -3.75 -10.07
C GLN A 96 4.47 -4.14 -11.33
N ILE A 97 4.02 -5.39 -11.39
CA ILE A 97 2.89 -5.78 -12.24
C ILE A 97 1.59 -5.35 -11.54
N GLY A 98 0.52 -5.04 -12.27
CA GLY A 98 -0.76 -4.61 -11.68
C GLY A 98 -0.71 -3.34 -10.81
N LEU A 99 -0.74 -2.13 -11.38
CA LEU A 99 -0.67 -0.79 -10.72
C LEU A 99 -2.02 -0.01 -10.77
N ALA A 100 -2.82 0.29 -9.74
CA ALA A 100 -4.23 0.76 -9.97
C ALA A 100 -4.38 2.15 -10.59
N GLY A 101 -3.79 3.15 -9.93
CA GLY A 101 -3.97 4.55 -10.27
C GLY A 101 -2.69 5.11 -10.84
N LYS A 102 -2.82 6.11 -11.72
CA LYS A 102 -1.69 6.79 -12.37
C LYS A 102 -0.55 7.01 -11.37
N ARG A 103 0.61 6.45 -11.71
CA ARG A 103 1.87 6.55 -10.99
C ARG A 103 2.94 6.83 -12.02
N THR A 104 3.24 8.11 -12.20
CA THR A 104 4.30 8.58 -13.08
C THR A 104 5.65 8.07 -12.55
N PRO A 105 6.44 7.32 -13.34
CA PRO A 105 7.81 6.96 -12.96
C PRO A 105 8.68 8.22 -13.02
N LEU A 106 9.45 8.48 -11.96
CA LEU A 106 10.27 9.70 -11.84
C LEU A 106 11.77 9.41 -11.69
N ALA A 107 12.14 8.24 -11.16
CA ALA A 107 13.52 7.76 -11.11
C ALA A 107 13.56 6.23 -11.01
N GLU A 108 14.76 5.63 -10.97
CA GLU A 108 14.92 4.18 -10.84
C GLU A 108 14.22 3.67 -9.57
N ASN A 109 13.23 2.79 -9.74
CA ASN A 109 12.38 2.25 -8.67
C ASN A 109 11.64 3.32 -7.83
N VAL A 110 11.26 4.45 -8.45
CA VAL A 110 10.56 5.56 -7.79
C VAL A 110 9.39 6.06 -8.64
N TRP A 111 8.23 6.21 -7.98
CA TRP A 111 6.97 6.64 -8.59
C TRP A 111 6.29 7.72 -7.73
N THR A 112 5.34 8.46 -8.31
CA THR A 112 4.40 9.30 -7.55
C THR A 112 3.53 8.45 -6.61
N ALA A 113 3.26 8.95 -5.39
CA ALA A 113 2.39 8.27 -4.43
C ALA A 113 0.91 8.68 -4.62
N ASN A 114 0.15 7.86 -5.36
CA ASN A 114 -1.32 7.92 -5.51
C ASN A 114 -1.87 9.30 -6.01
N GLU A 115 -1.99 9.44 -7.33
CA GLU A 115 -2.52 10.64 -8.02
C GLU A 115 -4.06 10.82 -7.90
N GLY A 116 -4.73 10.15 -6.96
CA GLY A 116 -6.15 10.36 -6.64
C GLY A 116 -6.44 11.72 -5.97
N SER A 117 -7.69 12.16 -6.02
CA SER A 117 -8.12 13.52 -5.60
C SER A 117 -7.52 14.00 -4.26
N PRO A 118 -7.01 15.24 -4.19
CA PRO A 118 -6.55 15.88 -2.95
C PRO A 118 -7.61 15.96 -1.85
N SER A 119 -8.89 16.01 -2.20
CA SER A 119 -10.00 16.10 -1.25
C SER A 119 -10.45 14.78 -0.63
N THR A 120 -9.98 13.64 -1.16
CA THR A 120 -10.43 12.30 -0.74
C THR A 120 -9.46 11.70 0.27
N ARG A 121 -9.95 11.25 1.43
CA ARG A 121 -9.17 10.45 2.39
C ARG A 121 -8.90 9.07 1.80
N PHE A 122 -7.66 8.61 1.90
CA PHE A 122 -7.29 7.23 1.63
C PHE A 122 -7.07 6.54 3.00
N TYR A 123 -7.98 5.64 3.35
CA TYR A 123 -7.98 4.97 4.65
C TYR A 123 -6.80 3.99 4.81
N GLN A 124 -6.57 3.53 6.04
CA GLN A 124 -5.57 2.50 6.34
C GLN A 124 -5.72 1.24 5.48
N HIS A 125 -4.59 0.79 4.97
CA HIS A 125 -4.39 -0.48 4.30
C HIS A 125 -2.89 -0.86 4.38
N ASN A 126 -2.59 -2.15 4.30
CA ASN A 126 -1.26 -2.59 3.89
C ASN A 126 -1.21 -2.61 2.35
N GLU A 127 -0.05 -2.33 1.74
CA GLU A 127 0.07 -2.41 0.28
C GLU A 127 0.05 -3.89 -0.12
N VAL A 128 -0.92 -4.30 -0.92
CA VAL A 128 -1.00 -5.68 -1.44
C VAL A 128 -1.18 -5.63 -2.94
N ARG A 129 -0.35 -6.37 -3.69
CA ARG A 129 -0.16 -6.14 -5.13
C ARG A 129 0.34 -7.37 -5.88
N SER A 130 -0.48 -7.93 -6.78
CA SER A 130 -0.13 -9.18 -7.47
C SER A 130 0.84 -9.02 -8.62
N VAL A 131 1.60 -10.09 -8.80
CA VAL A 131 2.46 -10.36 -9.94
C VAL A 131 1.94 -11.61 -10.66
N ALA A 132 1.76 -11.52 -11.98
CA ALA A 132 1.63 -12.69 -12.85
C ALA A 132 3.01 -13.34 -13.12
N PRO A 133 3.09 -14.66 -13.35
CA PRO A 133 4.37 -15.31 -13.63
C PRO A 133 5.00 -14.84 -14.95
N LYS A 134 6.34 -14.78 -14.97
CA LYS A 134 7.19 -14.24 -16.05
C LYS A 134 6.78 -14.65 -17.47
N ARG A 135 6.50 -13.65 -18.32
CA ARG A 135 6.96 -13.58 -19.72
C ARG A 135 7.13 -12.12 -20.15
N GLU A 136 7.79 -11.91 -21.28
CA GLU A 136 8.53 -10.69 -21.60
C GLU A 136 7.67 -9.54 -22.15
N THR A 137 6.98 -8.80 -21.28
CA THR A 137 6.46 -7.45 -21.57
C THR A 137 6.49 -6.56 -20.32
N PRO A 138 7.00 -5.31 -20.39
CA PRO A 138 6.72 -4.30 -19.38
C PRO A 138 5.28 -3.74 -19.53
N HIS A 139 4.80 -3.01 -18.51
CA HIS A 139 3.53 -2.24 -18.41
C HIS A 139 2.27 -2.91 -17.73
N LEU A 140 2.05 -2.59 -16.43
CA LEU A 140 0.84 -2.05 -15.71
C LEU A 140 -0.63 -2.55 -16.05
N TRP A 141 -1.76 -2.37 -15.31
CA TRP A 141 -2.25 -1.61 -14.11
C TRP A 141 -3.14 -2.55 -13.16
N LEU A 142 -3.63 -2.10 -11.96
CA LEU A 142 -4.32 -2.75 -10.74
C LEU A 142 -3.66 -2.98 -9.33
N THR A 143 -3.82 -2.03 -8.37
CA THR A 143 -3.66 -2.15 -6.90
C THR A 143 -4.91 -1.80 -6.07
N ARG A 144 -5.37 -2.77 -5.28
CA ARG A 144 -6.03 -2.60 -3.98
C ARG A 144 -5.60 -3.80 -3.12
N SER A 145 -5.93 -3.84 -1.83
CA SER A 145 -5.41 -4.86 -0.89
C SER A 145 -5.99 -6.28 -1.09
N ILE A 146 -5.69 -6.96 -2.22
CA ILE A 146 -6.49 -8.11 -2.70
C ILE A 146 -5.67 -9.28 -3.30
N TYR A 147 -4.36 -9.32 -3.04
CA TYR A 147 -3.41 -10.07 -3.88
C TYR A 147 -2.47 -11.02 -3.12
N THR A 148 -1.99 -12.07 -3.79
CA THR A 148 -1.21 -13.17 -3.17
C THR A 148 0.29 -12.93 -3.10
N ARG A 149 0.79 -11.96 -3.88
CA ARG A 149 2.10 -11.32 -3.69
C ARG A 149 1.89 -9.87 -3.28
N PHE A 150 2.89 -9.30 -2.62
CA PHE A 150 2.87 -7.96 -2.04
C PHE A 150 4.29 -7.60 -1.60
N PRO A 151 4.66 -6.32 -1.62
CA PRO A 151 5.99 -5.89 -1.19
C PRO A 151 6.19 -6.17 0.30
N SER A 152 7.40 -6.57 0.68
CA SER A 152 7.80 -6.68 2.09
C SER A 152 8.01 -5.29 2.69
N ASN A 153 8.58 -4.37 1.92
CA ASN A 153 8.87 -3.02 2.35
C ASN A 153 8.21 -2.00 1.40
N ILE A 154 7.62 -0.94 1.97
CA ILE A 154 7.12 0.23 1.25
C ILE A 154 7.74 1.49 1.83
N HIS A 155 8.16 2.41 0.97
CA HIS A 155 8.98 3.54 1.34
C HIS A 155 8.40 4.82 0.77
N PHE A 156 8.29 5.85 1.58
CA PHE A 156 7.75 7.16 1.21
C PHE A 156 8.81 8.23 1.33
N TYR A 157 8.81 9.18 0.39
CA TYR A 157 9.73 10.32 0.42
C TYR A 157 9.01 11.61 0.12
N CYS A 158 9.23 12.63 0.93
CA CYS A 158 8.64 13.96 0.72
C CYS A 158 9.57 14.83 -0.13
N VAL A 159 9.17 15.08 -1.39
CA VAL A 159 9.85 16.07 -2.24
C VAL A 159 9.28 17.46 -2.02
N LYS A 160 7.95 17.57 -1.83
CA LYS A 160 7.26 18.83 -1.57
C LYS A 160 6.16 18.65 -0.53
N LYS A 161 6.24 19.39 0.58
CA LYS A 161 5.28 19.32 1.68
C LYS A 161 4.03 20.13 1.33
N ALA A 162 2.85 19.60 1.69
CA ALA A 162 1.59 20.32 1.51
C ALA A 162 1.54 21.55 2.43
N PRO A 163 1.09 22.73 1.96
CA PRO A 163 0.81 23.88 2.82
C PRO A 163 -0.15 23.59 3.97
N LYS A 164 -1.10 22.66 3.79
CA LYS A 164 -2.11 22.28 4.78
C LYS A 164 -2.60 20.85 4.57
N GLY A 165 -2.73 20.09 5.65
CA GLY A 165 -3.17 18.69 5.64
C GLY A 165 -2.13 17.76 5.01
N GLY A 166 -2.59 16.68 4.39
CA GLY A 166 -1.74 15.79 3.59
C GLY A 166 -0.77 14.93 4.39
N ALA A 167 -1.04 14.68 5.67
CA ALA A 167 -0.30 13.69 6.45
C ALA A 167 -0.40 12.30 5.81
N THR A 168 0.58 11.46 6.12
CA THR A 168 0.61 10.03 5.78
C THR A 168 0.30 9.27 7.07
N PRO A 169 -0.98 9.07 7.44
CA PRO A 169 -1.33 8.38 8.67
C PRO A 169 -0.84 6.93 8.61
N ILE A 170 -0.15 6.49 9.67
CA ILE A 170 0.35 5.11 9.81
C ILE A 170 -0.19 4.47 11.08
N ALA A 171 -0.40 3.15 11.09
CA ALA A 171 -0.83 2.42 12.28
C ALA A 171 -0.10 1.07 12.40
N ASN A 172 0.18 0.64 13.63
CA ASN A 172 0.80 -0.67 13.89
C ASN A 172 -0.25 -1.78 13.72
N SER A 173 -0.09 -2.64 12.70
CA SER A 173 -1.04 -3.71 12.35
C SER A 173 -1.25 -4.76 13.46
N ALA A 174 -0.29 -4.95 14.38
CA ALA A 174 -0.43 -5.88 15.50
C ALA A 174 -1.21 -5.26 16.67
N ASN A 175 -0.98 -3.97 16.97
CA ASN A 175 -1.81 -3.23 17.91
C ASN A 175 -3.24 -3.09 17.38
N VAL A 176 -3.42 -2.75 16.09
CA VAL A 176 -4.75 -2.73 15.45
C VAL A 176 -5.45 -4.08 15.61
N PHE A 177 -4.75 -5.20 15.41
CA PHE A 177 -5.31 -6.52 15.70
C PHE A 177 -5.77 -6.67 17.16
N GLU A 178 -4.91 -6.34 18.13
CA GLU A 178 -5.25 -6.45 19.57
C GLU A 178 -6.48 -5.57 19.94
N LYS A 179 -6.61 -4.38 19.35
CA LYS A 179 -7.76 -3.47 19.57
C LYS A 179 -9.04 -3.98 18.92
N VAL A 180 -8.98 -4.43 17.66
CA VAL A 180 -10.15 -5.00 16.96
C VAL A 180 -10.59 -6.30 17.61
N GLN A 181 -9.67 -7.14 18.08
CA GLN A 181 -9.97 -8.36 18.85
C GLN A 181 -10.64 -8.05 20.19
N ALA A 182 -10.38 -6.89 20.80
CA ALA A 182 -10.97 -6.46 22.06
C ALA A 182 -12.33 -5.74 21.90
N GLU A 183 -12.49 -4.88 20.89
CA GLU A 183 -13.76 -4.15 20.64
C GLU A 183 -14.75 -4.94 19.74
N ILE A 184 -14.29 -5.88 18.91
CA ILE A 184 -15.08 -6.60 17.89
C ILE A 184 -14.61 -8.07 17.71
N PRO A 185 -14.56 -8.90 18.79
CA PRO A 185 -14.02 -10.26 18.74
C PRO A 185 -14.66 -11.18 17.70
N GLU A 186 -15.96 -11.02 17.45
CA GLU A 186 -16.74 -11.78 16.47
C GLU A 186 -16.25 -11.57 15.03
N LEU A 187 -15.86 -10.33 14.67
CA LEU A 187 -15.35 -10.04 13.34
C LEU A 187 -14.01 -10.74 13.11
N VAL A 188 -13.13 -10.75 14.11
CA VAL A 188 -11.83 -11.43 14.01
C VAL A 188 -12.01 -12.94 13.89
N GLU A 189 -12.90 -13.53 14.68
CA GLU A 189 -13.18 -14.97 14.63
C GLU A 189 -13.80 -15.42 13.30
N GLU A 190 -14.73 -14.65 12.73
CA GLU A 190 -15.32 -15.01 11.43
C GLU A 190 -14.35 -14.79 10.26
N ILE A 191 -13.51 -13.74 10.29
CA ILE A 191 -12.41 -13.59 9.31
C ILE A 191 -11.41 -14.74 9.45
N ARG A 192 -11.06 -15.17 10.67
CA ARG A 192 -10.13 -16.28 10.91
C ARG A 192 -10.67 -17.62 10.36
N LYS A 193 -11.98 -17.84 10.41
CA LYS A 193 -12.64 -19.07 9.92
C LYS A 193 -12.88 -19.05 8.40
N ARG A 194 -13.33 -17.92 7.86
CA ARG A 194 -13.87 -17.81 6.49
C ARG A 194 -12.96 -17.05 5.51
N GLY A 195 -12.02 -16.26 6.01
CA GLY A 195 -11.30 -15.25 5.22
C GLY A 195 -12.20 -14.11 4.77
N LEU A 196 -11.70 -13.31 3.82
CA LEU A 196 -12.38 -12.19 3.16
C LEU A 196 -12.52 -12.46 1.67
N GLY A 197 -13.70 -12.19 1.11
CA GLY A 197 -13.97 -12.21 -0.32
C GLY A 197 -13.87 -10.78 -0.88
N MET A 198 -12.75 -10.45 -1.51
CA MET A 198 -12.52 -9.12 -2.05
C MET A 198 -13.08 -9.01 -3.47
N LYS A 199 -14.29 -8.44 -3.59
CA LYS A 199 -15.00 -8.31 -4.87
C LYS A 199 -14.61 -7.07 -5.67
N MET A 200 -14.45 -7.24 -6.98
CA MET A 200 -14.23 -6.18 -7.96
C MET A 200 -15.11 -6.36 -9.19
N ILE A 201 -15.41 -5.27 -9.88
CA ILE A 201 -16.17 -5.25 -11.13
C ILE A 201 -15.48 -4.33 -12.14
N PHE A 202 -15.35 -4.83 -13.37
CA PHE A 202 -14.75 -4.13 -14.51
C PHE A 202 -15.82 -3.96 -15.58
N ARG A 203 -16.07 -2.71 -15.97
CA ARG A 203 -17.07 -2.36 -17.00
C ARG A 203 -16.66 -2.89 -18.38
N ALA A 204 -17.63 -3.04 -19.28
CA ALA A 204 -17.36 -3.33 -20.67
C ALA A 204 -16.62 -2.17 -21.37
N PRO A 205 -15.82 -2.43 -22.41
CA PRO A 205 -15.21 -1.38 -23.22
C PRO A 205 -16.27 -0.52 -23.89
N GLY A 206 -16.17 0.81 -23.75
CA GLY A 206 -17.16 1.78 -24.22
C GLY A 206 -18.24 2.16 -23.20
N ASP A 207 -18.35 1.43 -22.07
CA ASP A 207 -19.30 1.71 -20.97
C ASP A 207 -18.59 2.27 -19.72
N GLU A 208 -17.42 2.90 -19.89
CA GLU A 208 -16.63 3.42 -18.78
C GLU A 208 -17.27 4.64 -18.09
N ALA A 209 -16.97 4.81 -16.79
CA ALA A 209 -17.44 6.00 -16.07
C ALA A 209 -16.61 7.23 -16.46
N LYS A 210 -17.27 8.41 -16.51
CA LYS A 210 -16.63 9.69 -16.86
C LYS A 210 -15.39 10.03 -16.03
N VAL A 211 -15.36 9.60 -14.77
CA VAL A 211 -14.25 9.83 -13.83
C VAL A 211 -13.14 8.77 -13.97
N ASN A 212 -13.47 7.59 -14.51
CA ASN A 212 -12.58 6.42 -14.45
C ASN A 212 -12.71 5.55 -15.70
N GLN A 213 -11.82 5.77 -16.68
CA GLN A 213 -11.82 5.16 -18.01
C GLN A 213 -11.26 3.72 -18.03
N PHE A 214 -11.54 2.92 -16.99
CA PHE A 214 -11.08 1.53 -16.92
C PHE A 214 -12.21 0.54 -17.24
N ASN A 215 -11.94 -0.31 -18.23
CA ASN A 215 -12.74 -1.48 -18.60
C ASN A 215 -11.89 -2.76 -18.47
N TRP A 216 -12.46 -3.95 -18.67
CA TRP A 216 -11.70 -5.21 -18.57
C TRP A 216 -10.73 -5.47 -19.73
N ALA A 217 -11.01 -4.95 -20.94
CA ALA A 217 -10.23 -5.17 -22.17
C ALA A 217 -9.08 -4.18 -22.37
N GLY A 218 -8.93 -3.18 -21.50
CA GLY A 218 -7.83 -2.23 -21.59
C GLY A 218 -6.49 -2.97 -21.50
N GLU A 219 -5.50 -2.50 -22.25
CA GLU A 219 -4.08 -2.91 -22.13
C GLU A 219 -3.61 -2.88 -20.66
N HIS A 220 -4.22 -2.00 -19.89
CA HIS A 220 -3.99 -1.72 -18.49
C HIS A 220 -4.73 -2.67 -17.51
N SER A 221 -5.68 -3.46 -17.99
CA SER A 221 -6.47 -4.41 -17.20
C SER A 221 -6.09 -5.85 -17.59
N PHE A 222 -6.99 -6.59 -18.25
CA PHE A 222 -6.74 -7.96 -18.71
C PHE A 222 -6.45 -8.03 -20.22
N GLY A 223 -6.38 -6.86 -20.88
CA GLY A 223 -6.26 -6.72 -22.33
C GLY A 223 -4.85 -6.90 -22.90
N GLN A 224 -3.84 -7.18 -22.07
CA GLN A 224 -2.42 -7.23 -22.47
C GLN A 224 -2.09 -8.21 -23.61
N GLU A 225 -2.89 -9.26 -23.80
CA GLU A 225 -2.70 -10.28 -24.84
C GLU A 225 -3.73 -10.15 -26.00
N LEU A 226 -4.57 -9.10 -26.00
CA LEU A 226 -5.53 -8.80 -27.05
C LEU A 226 -4.84 -8.21 -28.29
N LEU A 227 -5.35 -8.56 -29.47
CA LEU A 227 -4.85 -8.14 -30.77
C LEU A 227 -5.97 -7.50 -31.60
N PRO A 228 -5.66 -6.50 -32.45
CA PRO A 228 -6.62 -5.98 -33.41
C PRO A 228 -7.17 -7.09 -34.31
N GLY A 229 -8.47 -7.34 -34.25
CA GLY A 229 -9.15 -8.40 -35.02
C GLY A 229 -9.43 -9.70 -34.25
N ASP A 230 -9.14 -9.78 -32.95
CA ASP A 230 -9.73 -10.83 -32.09
C ASP A 230 -11.27 -10.73 -32.13
N ASP A 231 -11.95 -11.86 -32.26
CA ASP A 231 -13.41 -11.93 -32.07
C ASP A 231 -13.79 -11.91 -30.57
N GLU A 232 -15.09 -11.81 -30.27
CA GLU A 232 -15.55 -11.71 -28.87
C GLU A 232 -15.19 -12.95 -28.04
N ALA A 233 -15.24 -14.15 -28.64
CA ALA A 233 -14.92 -15.40 -27.97
C ALA A 233 -13.43 -15.48 -27.59
N THR A 234 -12.56 -15.20 -28.56
CA THR A 234 -11.10 -15.11 -28.39
C THR A 234 -10.72 -14.04 -27.38
N THR A 235 -11.39 -12.87 -27.45
CA THR A 235 -11.20 -11.75 -26.52
C THR A 235 -11.51 -12.17 -25.08
N ARG A 236 -12.68 -12.80 -24.83
CA ARG A 236 -13.05 -13.32 -23.51
C ARG A 236 -12.06 -14.38 -23.03
N GLU A 237 -11.68 -15.35 -23.86
CA GLU A 237 -10.72 -16.42 -23.47
C GLU A 237 -9.37 -15.84 -23.04
N LYS A 238 -8.83 -14.88 -23.80
CA LYS A 238 -7.57 -14.18 -23.48
C LYS A 238 -7.65 -13.44 -22.15
N VAL A 239 -8.77 -12.76 -21.89
CA VAL A 239 -9.04 -12.05 -20.63
C VAL A 239 -9.15 -13.03 -19.47
N GLU A 240 -9.93 -14.10 -19.60
CA GLU A 240 -10.06 -15.11 -18.55
C GLU A 240 -8.73 -15.80 -18.24
N ARG A 241 -7.85 -15.99 -19.23
CA ARG A 241 -6.48 -16.48 -19.00
C ARG A 241 -5.66 -15.53 -18.12
N GLN A 242 -5.89 -14.21 -18.16
CA GLN A 242 -5.29 -13.26 -17.21
C GLN A 242 -5.97 -13.34 -15.85
N VAL A 243 -7.31 -13.34 -15.81
CA VAL A 243 -8.08 -13.38 -14.56
C VAL A 243 -7.74 -14.63 -13.74
N ARG A 244 -7.59 -15.80 -14.39
CA ARG A 244 -7.16 -17.07 -13.76
C ARG A 244 -5.76 -17.03 -13.14
N ARG A 245 -4.91 -16.04 -13.46
CA ARG A 245 -3.62 -15.79 -12.76
C ARG A 245 -3.83 -15.10 -11.41
N LEU A 246 -5.01 -14.57 -11.14
CA LEU A 246 -5.38 -13.81 -9.93
C LEU A 246 -6.43 -14.53 -9.07
N THR A 247 -7.45 -15.12 -9.69
CA THR A 247 -8.51 -15.91 -9.05
C THR A 247 -9.19 -16.84 -10.05
N SER A 248 -9.66 -18.00 -9.58
CA SER A 248 -10.57 -18.87 -10.33
C SER A 248 -12.03 -18.44 -10.21
N ASP A 249 -12.35 -17.56 -9.25
CA ASP A 249 -13.69 -17.10 -8.93
C ASP A 249 -13.99 -15.77 -9.61
N PHE A 250 -14.63 -15.86 -10.79
CA PHE A 250 -15.05 -14.74 -11.60
C PHE A 250 -16.29 -15.11 -12.42
N LYS A 251 -17.06 -14.09 -12.84
CA LYS A 251 -18.24 -14.25 -13.70
C LYS A 251 -18.39 -13.09 -14.66
N TRP A 252 -18.95 -13.38 -15.83
CA TRP A 252 -19.44 -12.37 -16.76
C TRP A 252 -20.89 -12.02 -16.41
N ASN A 253 -21.18 -10.73 -16.23
CA ASN A 253 -22.52 -10.23 -16.00
C ASN A 253 -23.26 -9.99 -17.33
N ALA A 254 -24.59 -9.86 -17.26
CA ALA A 254 -25.45 -9.67 -18.43
C ALA A 254 -25.22 -8.34 -19.18
N ASP A 255 -24.63 -7.34 -18.51
CA ASP A 255 -24.21 -6.05 -19.07
C ASP A 255 -22.81 -6.10 -19.71
N GLY A 256 -22.21 -7.27 -19.84
CA GLY A 256 -20.85 -7.43 -20.37
C GLY A 256 -19.74 -7.01 -19.40
N SER A 257 -20.06 -6.63 -18.15
CA SER A 257 -19.07 -6.41 -17.11
C SER A 257 -18.50 -7.73 -16.58
N LEU A 258 -17.28 -7.67 -16.06
CA LEU A 258 -16.56 -8.79 -15.45
C LEU A 258 -16.49 -8.56 -13.94
N GLU A 259 -17.14 -9.41 -13.14
CA GLU A 259 -16.97 -9.45 -11.69
C GLU A 259 -15.96 -10.54 -11.32
N LEU A 260 -15.07 -10.25 -10.37
CA LEU A 260 -14.15 -11.23 -9.80
C LEU A 260 -14.09 -11.11 -8.28
N THR A 261 -13.88 -12.25 -7.62
CA THR A 261 -13.77 -12.38 -6.17
C THR A 261 -12.39 -12.93 -5.81
N GLN A 262 -11.67 -12.24 -4.93
CA GLN A 262 -10.36 -12.70 -4.45
C GLN A 262 -10.42 -13.08 -2.97
N HIS A 263 -10.19 -14.37 -2.72
CA HIS A 263 -10.21 -14.96 -1.39
C HIS A 263 -8.86 -14.75 -0.69
N ILE A 264 -8.86 -13.97 0.39
CA ILE A 264 -7.66 -13.67 1.19
C ILE A 264 -7.91 -13.98 2.68
N PRO A 265 -6.90 -14.37 3.47
CA PRO A 265 -7.11 -14.73 4.88
C PRO A 265 -7.48 -13.54 5.78
N GLY A 266 -7.23 -12.30 5.35
CA GLY A 266 -7.50 -11.07 6.11
C GLY A 266 -6.57 -10.83 7.32
N LEU A 267 -6.04 -11.90 7.92
CA LEU A 267 -5.18 -11.92 9.09
C LEU A 267 -3.89 -12.69 8.77
N ARG A 268 -2.75 -12.25 9.32
CA ARG A 268 -1.43 -12.87 9.10
C ARG A 268 -0.60 -12.92 10.37
N ARG A 269 0.54 -13.63 10.35
CA ARG A 269 1.53 -13.66 11.43
C ARG A 269 2.85 -13.05 11.00
N LEU A 270 3.39 -12.13 11.80
CA LEU A 270 4.72 -11.57 11.58
C LEU A 270 5.81 -12.65 11.65
N PRO A 271 6.78 -12.70 10.71
CA PRO A 271 7.82 -13.73 10.71
C PRO A 271 8.71 -13.67 11.96
N ALA A 272 9.10 -12.47 12.39
CA ALA A 272 10.06 -12.28 13.48
C ALA A 272 9.46 -12.52 14.89
N SER A 273 8.19 -12.18 15.10
CA SER A 273 7.56 -12.19 16.43
C SER A 273 6.40 -13.18 16.58
N GLY A 274 5.92 -13.80 15.49
CA GLY A 274 4.75 -14.69 15.49
C GLY A 274 3.41 -14.00 15.79
N ARG A 275 3.42 -12.69 16.08
CA ARG A 275 2.23 -11.91 16.46
C ARG A 275 1.22 -11.87 15.32
N PRO A 276 -0.09 -11.97 15.62
CA PRO A 276 -1.13 -11.66 14.66
C PRO A 276 -1.04 -10.20 14.20
N VAL A 277 -1.34 -9.97 12.93
CA VAL A 277 -1.47 -8.63 12.34
C VAL A 277 -2.75 -8.53 11.52
N TRP A 278 -3.39 -7.37 11.64
CA TRP A 278 -4.45 -6.94 10.74
C TRP A 278 -3.81 -6.55 9.40
N PHE A 279 -3.86 -7.45 8.41
CA PHE A 279 -3.22 -7.30 7.11
C PHE A 279 -4.25 -7.44 5.99
N ASN A 280 -4.99 -6.36 5.73
CA ASN A 280 -5.97 -6.26 4.67
C ASN A 280 -6.32 -4.78 4.40
N GLY A 281 -7.23 -4.54 3.45
CA GLY A 281 -7.79 -3.21 3.14
C GLY A 281 -9.30 -3.18 3.26
N LEU A 282 -9.87 -3.95 4.19
CA LEU A 282 -11.32 -4.01 4.45
C LEU A 282 -11.87 -2.62 4.78
N VAL A 283 -11.18 -1.89 5.65
CA VAL A 283 -11.48 -0.48 5.98
C VAL A 283 -11.36 0.44 4.76
N GLY A 284 -10.31 0.29 3.95
CA GLY A 284 -10.16 1.03 2.68
C GLY A 284 -11.17 0.68 1.58
N ARG A 285 -11.89 -0.44 1.71
CA ARG A 285 -13.04 -0.76 0.85
C ARG A 285 -14.32 -0.14 1.42
N HIS A 286 -14.64 -0.42 2.68
CA HIS A 286 -15.86 0.05 3.33
C HIS A 286 -15.91 1.59 3.43
N GLY A 287 -14.85 2.22 3.94
CA GLY A 287 -14.78 3.67 4.13
C GLY A 287 -14.96 4.46 2.83
N ILE A 288 -14.34 4.02 1.72
CA ILE A 288 -14.54 4.68 0.41
C ILE A 288 -15.96 4.44 -0.12
N THR A 289 -16.52 3.25 0.06
CA THR A 289 -17.91 2.92 -0.34
C THR A 289 -18.92 3.75 0.45
N ARG A 290 -18.69 3.95 1.75
CA ARG A 290 -19.43 4.84 2.63
C ARG A 290 -19.36 6.28 2.15
N ASP A 291 -18.16 6.81 2.00
CA ASP A 291 -17.95 8.23 1.71
C ASP A 291 -18.53 8.62 0.34
N ILE A 292 -18.44 7.73 -0.66
CA ILE A 292 -19.03 7.94 -2.00
C ILE A 292 -20.54 7.66 -2.07
N GLY A 293 -21.15 7.16 -0.99
CA GLY A 293 -22.60 6.94 -0.87
C GLY A 293 -23.12 5.67 -1.55
N ALA A 294 -22.30 4.62 -1.63
CA ALA A 294 -22.59 3.38 -2.37
C ALA A 294 -22.83 2.14 -1.47
N LEU A 295 -23.11 2.33 -0.19
CA LEU A 295 -23.34 1.21 0.74
C LEU A 295 -24.64 0.45 0.47
N ASP A 296 -25.66 1.15 0.00
CA ASP A 296 -26.99 0.60 -0.23
C ASP A 296 -27.20 0.26 -1.73
N PRO A 297 -27.99 -0.76 -2.08
CA PRO A 297 -28.30 -1.11 -3.47
C PRO A 297 -28.84 0.10 -4.26
N PRO A 298 -28.41 0.34 -5.52
CA PRO A 298 -27.66 -0.55 -6.40
C PRO A 298 -26.13 -0.53 -6.22
N HIS A 299 -25.61 0.00 -5.11
CA HIS A 299 -24.17 0.14 -4.84
C HIS A 299 -23.44 1.02 -5.86
N ILE A 300 -24.11 2.05 -6.38
CA ILE A 300 -23.53 3.02 -7.32
C ILE A 300 -23.13 4.28 -6.55
N GLY A 301 -21.85 4.67 -6.64
CA GLY A 301 -21.33 5.88 -6.01
C GLY A 301 -21.74 7.16 -6.74
N ARG A 302 -21.55 8.30 -6.08
CA ARG A 302 -21.73 9.64 -6.67
C ARG A 302 -20.82 9.92 -7.89
N ASP A 303 -19.82 9.08 -8.13
CA ASP A 303 -18.94 9.08 -9.31
C ASP A 303 -19.46 8.18 -10.47
N GLY A 304 -20.55 7.44 -10.26
CA GLY A 304 -21.12 6.48 -11.21
C GLY A 304 -20.44 5.09 -11.19
N MET A 305 -19.51 4.84 -10.28
CA MET A 305 -18.83 3.53 -10.18
C MET A 305 -19.61 2.57 -9.28
N THR A 306 -19.49 1.27 -9.57
CA THR A 306 -20.13 0.20 -8.78
C THR A 306 -19.20 -0.28 -7.66
N TYR A 307 -19.68 -0.20 -6.42
CA TYR A 307 -18.94 -0.55 -5.22
C TYR A 307 -19.55 -1.76 -4.52
N LEU A 308 -19.31 -2.96 -5.08
CA LEU A 308 -19.68 -4.23 -4.46
C LEU A 308 -19.32 -4.28 -2.96
N PRO A 309 -20.22 -4.80 -2.09
CA PRO A 309 -20.07 -4.79 -0.65
C PRO A 309 -18.95 -5.70 -0.16
N CYS A 310 -18.52 -5.49 1.10
CA CYS A 310 -17.54 -6.33 1.77
C CYS A 310 -18.18 -7.66 2.22
N VAL A 311 -17.56 -8.78 1.86
CA VAL A 311 -18.03 -10.13 2.18
C VAL A 311 -16.91 -10.97 2.80
N TYR A 312 -17.28 -11.99 3.57
CA TYR A 312 -16.38 -13.06 3.97
C TYR A 312 -16.02 -13.95 2.76
N GLY A 313 -15.07 -14.87 2.91
CA GLY A 313 -14.65 -15.77 1.81
C GLY A 313 -15.71 -16.79 1.36
N ASP A 314 -16.80 -16.95 2.10
CA ASP A 314 -18.00 -17.71 1.70
C ASP A 314 -19.07 -16.84 1.03
N GLU A 315 -18.69 -15.65 0.58
CA GLU A 315 -19.54 -14.58 0.04
C GLU A 315 -20.62 -14.01 1.00
N THR A 316 -20.66 -14.43 2.27
CA THR A 316 -21.64 -13.86 3.21
C THR A 316 -21.31 -12.40 3.53
N PRO A 317 -22.30 -11.47 3.51
CA PRO A 317 -22.04 -10.06 3.82
C PRO A 317 -21.48 -9.85 5.23
N ILE A 318 -20.47 -8.98 5.35
CA ILE A 318 -19.99 -8.53 6.66
C ILE A 318 -20.96 -7.44 7.15
N PRO A 319 -21.54 -7.55 8.36
CA PRO A 319 -22.47 -6.55 8.89
C PRO A 319 -21.88 -5.14 8.91
N ARG A 320 -22.69 -4.16 8.48
CA ARG A 320 -22.28 -2.76 8.33
C ARG A 320 -21.81 -2.16 9.65
N GLU A 321 -22.46 -2.52 10.74
CA GLU A 321 -22.20 -2.06 12.10
C GLU A 321 -20.78 -2.45 12.54
N LEU A 322 -20.34 -3.68 12.22
CA LEU A 322 -18.98 -4.14 12.49
C LEU A 322 -17.95 -3.41 11.64
N LEU A 323 -18.28 -3.09 10.38
CA LEU A 323 -17.38 -2.36 9.47
C LEU A 323 -17.25 -0.87 9.82
N ASP A 324 -18.34 -0.21 10.22
CA ASP A 324 -18.31 1.17 10.72
C ASP A 324 -17.57 1.22 12.07
N LYS A 325 -17.81 0.26 12.97
CA LYS A 325 -17.08 0.13 14.23
C LYS A 325 -15.59 -0.15 14.03
N LEU A 326 -15.23 -0.96 13.03
CA LEU A 326 -13.84 -1.21 12.65
C LEU A 326 -13.12 0.07 12.20
N ILE A 327 -13.80 0.97 11.47
CA ILE A 327 -13.24 2.29 11.13
C ILE A 327 -12.98 3.10 12.40
N GLU A 328 -13.92 3.16 13.36
CA GLU A 328 -13.70 3.88 14.63
C GLU A 328 -12.49 3.35 15.42
N VAL A 329 -12.27 2.03 15.42
CA VAL A 329 -11.14 1.41 16.12
C VAL A 329 -9.82 1.80 15.45
N ILE A 330 -9.75 1.68 14.11
CA ILE A 330 -8.52 2.01 13.38
C ILE A 330 -8.21 3.51 13.43
N ASP A 331 -9.20 4.39 13.30
CA ASP A 331 -9.02 5.85 13.32
C ASP A 331 -8.41 6.36 14.66
N LYS A 332 -8.66 5.67 15.79
CA LYS A 332 -8.02 6.00 17.08
C LYS A 332 -6.53 5.63 17.13
N GLU A 333 -6.14 4.58 16.43
CA GLU A 333 -4.79 4.00 16.44
C GLU A 333 -3.88 4.58 15.33
N GLU A 334 -4.42 5.44 14.45
CA GLU A 334 -3.63 6.20 13.48
C GLU A 334 -2.67 7.20 14.16
N ILE A 335 -1.46 7.27 13.61
CA ILE A 335 -0.49 8.34 13.83
C ILE A 335 -0.44 9.17 12.55
N SER A 336 -1.07 10.35 12.56
CA SER A 336 -1.04 11.33 11.46
C SER A 336 0.36 11.93 11.28
N LEU A 337 1.23 11.22 10.57
CA LEU A 337 2.62 11.65 10.36
C LEU A 337 2.72 12.71 9.26
N VAL A 338 3.11 13.92 9.65
CA VAL A 338 3.46 15.00 8.71
C VAL A 338 4.95 14.87 8.35
N LEU A 339 5.22 14.56 7.08
CA LEU A 339 6.59 14.49 6.55
C LEU A 339 7.06 15.89 6.13
N GLU A 340 8.29 16.24 6.52
CA GLU A 340 9.00 17.44 6.06
C GLU A 340 9.72 17.17 4.74
N GLU A 341 10.07 18.21 3.98
CA GLU A 341 10.80 18.05 2.72
C GLU A 341 12.17 17.41 2.96
N GLY A 342 12.46 16.34 2.22
CA GLY A 342 13.66 15.52 2.39
C GLY A 342 13.51 14.34 3.36
N ASP A 343 12.38 14.20 4.05
CA ASP A 343 12.12 13.03 4.91
C ASP A 343 11.95 11.75 4.08
N LEU A 344 12.68 10.71 4.49
CA LEU A 344 12.58 9.33 3.99
C LEU A 344 11.96 8.45 5.08
N LEU A 345 10.72 8.01 4.86
CA LEU A 345 10.03 7.05 5.73
C LEU A 345 10.20 5.64 5.17
N LEU A 346 10.98 4.81 5.87
CA LEU A 346 11.13 3.39 5.59
C LEU A 346 10.09 2.60 6.40
N VAL A 347 9.25 1.79 5.75
CA VAL A 347 8.15 1.06 6.40
C VAL A 347 8.26 -0.44 6.08
N ASP A 348 8.20 -1.26 7.13
CA ASP A 348 7.89 -2.69 7.05
C ASP A 348 6.38 -2.82 6.80
N ASN A 349 6.02 -3.22 5.58
CA ASN A 349 4.63 -3.30 5.12
C ASN A 349 3.83 -4.38 5.88
N PHE A 350 4.50 -5.35 6.51
CA PHE A 350 3.86 -6.39 7.33
C PHE A 350 3.41 -5.87 8.69
N GLN A 351 4.14 -4.91 9.25
CA GLN A 351 3.92 -4.38 10.59
C GLN A 351 3.10 -3.09 10.62
N VAL A 352 3.10 -2.33 9.53
CA VAL A 352 2.53 -0.99 9.50
C VAL A 352 1.61 -0.82 8.30
N SER A 353 0.33 -0.55 8.58
CA SER A 353 -0.60 -0.03 7.58
C SER A 353 -0.37 1.46 7.38
N HIS A 354 -0.78 1.99 6.23
CA HIS A 354 -0.71 3.40 5.93
C HIS A 354 -1.96 3.91 5.19
N GLY A 355 -2.15 5.22 5.21
CA GLY A 355 -3.21 5.93 4.50
C GLY A 355 -2.72 7.27 3.94
N ARG A 356 -3.65 8.14 3.57
CA ARG A 356 -3.39 9.50 3.08
C ARG A 356 -4.52 10.43 3.50
N GLU A 357 -4.22 11.46 4.26
CA GLU A 357 -5.21 12.50 4.58
C GLU A 357 -5.46 13.42 3.36
N PRO A 358 -6.62 14.11 3.31
CA PRO A 358 -6.86 15.19 2.37
C PRO A 358 -5.86 16.35 2.54
N TRP A 359 -5.62 17.13 1.48
CA TRP A 359 -4.70 18.28 1.52
C TRP A 359 -5.13 19.42 0.60
N GLU A 360 -4.55 20.61 0.84
CA GLU A 360 -4.69 21.80 0.00
C GLU A 360 -3.34 22.22 -0.56
N GLY A 361 -3.31 22.68 -1.82
CA GLY A 361 -2.11 23.13 -2.52
C GLY A 361 -1.23 22.02 -3.08
N ASP A 362 -0.01 22.39 -3.47
CA ASP A 362 0.97 21.46 -4.04
C ASP A 362 1.51 20.49 -2.98
N ARG A 363 1.53 19.19 -3.31
CA ARG A 363 2.09 18.12 -2.48
C ARG A 363 2.76 17.10 -3.38
N GLN A 364 3.98 16.69 -3.07
CA GLN A 364 4.66 15.62 -3.79
C GLN A 364 5.31 14.65 -2.82
N ILE A 365 4.62 13.55 -2.57
CA ILE A 365 5.17 12.35 -1.93
C ILE A 365 5.45 11.32 -3.01
N LEU A 366 6.62 10.70 -2.94
CA LEU A 366 7.04 9.61 -3.81
C LEU A 366 6.99 8.27 -3.07
N VAL A 367 6.89 7.18 -3.81
CA VAL A 367 6.84 5.81 -3.29
C VAL A 367 7.85 4.90 -3.99
N SER A 368 8.46 4.00 -3.22
CA SER A 368 9.33 2.91 -3.67
C SER A 368 8.95 1.63 -2.90
N MET A 369 9.10 0.46 -3.51
CA MET A 369 8.61 -0.81 -2.97
C MET A 369 9.61 -1.94 -3.25
N TRP A 370 9.79 -2.83 -2.28
CA TRP A 370 10.87 -3.83 -2.28
C TRP A 370 10.40 -5.17 -1.71
N ASP A 371 10.96 -6.25 -2.26
CA ASP A 371 10.74 -7.63 -1.84
C ASP A 371 11.95 -8.10 -1.01
N ALA A 372 11.68 -8.53 0.23
CA ALA A 372 12.64 -9.23 1.07
C ALA A 372 12.59 -10.74 0.83
N SER A 373 13.60 -11.47 1.29
CA SER A 373 13.71 -12.93 1.15
C SER A 373 12.72 -13.72 2.01
N THR A 374 12.18 -13.13 3.07
CA THR A 374 11.33 -13.82 4.07
C THR A 374 9.84 -13.60 3.80
N PRO A 375 9.05 -14.63 3.48
CA PRO A 375 7.61 -14.51 3.31
C PRO A 375 6.86 -14.43 4.66
N ILE A 376 5.67 -13.81 4.64
CA ILE A 376 4.78 -13.72 5.81
C ILE A 376 3.74 -14.86 5.82
N GLY A 377 3.53 -15.46 7.00
CA GLY A 377 2.58 -16.55 7.21
C GLY A 377 1.11 -16.12 7.25
N VAL A 378 0.21 -17.08 7.00
CA VAL A 378 -1.22 -16.95 7.34
C VAL A 378 -1.39 -17.12 8.85
N PHE A 379 -2.43 -16.50 9.44
CA PHE A 379 -2.71 -16.58 10.88
C PHE A 379 -3.34 -17.91 11.31
#